data_AF-A0A4Y1QW49-F1
#
_entry.id   AF-A0A4Y1QW49-F1
#
_cell.length_a   1.000
_cell.length_b   1.000
_cell.length_c   1.000
_cell.angle_alpha   90.00
_cell.angle_beta   90.00
_cell.angle_gamma   90.00
#
_symmetry.space_group_name_H-M   'P 1'
#
loop_
_entity.id
_entity.type
_entity.pdbx_description
1 polymer ?
#
loop_
_entity_poly.entity_id
_entity_poly.type
_entity_poly.pdbx_seq_one_letter_code
_entity_poly.pdbx_strand_id
1 'polypeptide(L)'
;MYVVCPFLLDQFYWAERMFWLGVAPEPLKRSHLLPEESDEKIIQGAANLLSRVIHDALSPKIREHAVEISKRISLEDGVSNAVKYIKEEIGCSS
;
A
#
# COMPACT_ATOMS: atom_id res chain seq x y z
N MET A 1 -3.87 -5.20 7.97
CA MET A 1 -4.21 -4.89 6.57
C MET A 1 -4.42 -3.39 6.42
N TYR A 2 -4.23 -2.87 5.21
CA TYR A 2 -4.24 -1.43 4.93
C TYR A 2 -5.45 -1.04 4.09
N VAL A 3 -6.00 0.15 4.39
CA VAL A 3 -6.88 0.91 3.50
C VAL A 3 -6.08 2.13 3.08
N VAL A 4 -5.86 2.31 1.78
CA VAL A 4 -4.94 3.33 1.27
C VAL A 4 -5.74 4.41 0.53
N CYS A 5 -5.50 5.67 0.88
CA CYS A 5 -6.00 6.83 0.14
C CYS A 5 -4.80 7.73 -0.16
N PRO A 6 -4.24 7.70 -1.38
CA PRO A 6 -3.13 8.58 -1.73
C PRO A 6 -3.58 10.03 -1.89
N PHE A 7 -2.74 10.96 -1.41
CA PHE A 7 -2.99 12.40 -1.48
C PHE A 7 -1.95 13.15 -2.29
N LEU A 8 -0.71 12.70 -2.28
CA LEU A 8 0.41 13.49 -2.76
C LEU A 8 1.56 12.61 -3.25
N LEU A 9 2.23 13.09 -4.32
CA LEU A 9 3.50 12.57 -4.83
C LEU A 9 3.49 11.05 -5.06
N ASP A 10 4.44 10.34 -4.48
CA ASP A 10 4.68 8.90 -4.68
C ASP A 10 3.64 8.01 -4.00
N GLN A 11 2.77 8.57 -3.16
CA GLN A 11 1.67 7.81 -2.55
C GLN A 11 0.77 7.16 -3.60
N PHE A 12 0.53 7.82 -4.73
CA PHE A 12 -0.27 7.26 -5.83
C PHE A 12 0.39 6.00 -6.41
N TYR A 13 1.69 6.08 -6.69
CA TYR A 13 2.47 4.94 -7.16
C TYR A 13 2.44 3.79 -6.14
N TRP A 14 2.75 4.07 -4.88
CA TRP A 14 2.77 3.03 -3.85
C TRP A 14 1.39 2.40 -3.61
N ALA A 15 0.31 3.18 -3.65
CA ALA A 15 -1.04 2.67 -3.50
C ALA A 15 -1.40 1.69 -4.64
N GLU A 16 -1.10 2.04 -5.90
CA GLU A 16 -1.28 1.13 -7.04
C GLU A 16 -0.42 -0.13 -6.91
N ARG A 17 0.85 0.02 -6.51
CA ARG A 17 1.76 -1.11 -6.29
C ARG A 17 1.24 -2.07 -5.23
N MET A 18 0.72 -1.55 -4.12
CA MET A 18 0.12 -2.37 -3.05
C MET A 18 -1.12 -3.11 -3.53
N PHE A 19 -1.97 -2.46 -4.34
CA PHE A 19 -3.14 -3.10 -4.94
C PHE A 19 -2.74 -4.20 -5.93
N TRP A 20 -1.79 -3.95 -6.83
CA TRP A 20 -1.30 -4.96 -7.78
C TRP A 20 -0.60 -6.14 -7.10
N LEU A 21 0.09 -5.91 -5.98
CA LEU A 21 0.65 -6.97 -5.16
C LEU A 21 -0.42 -7.72 -4.34
N GLY A 22 -1.66 -7.25 -4.34
CA GLY A 22 -2.78 -7.87 -3.64
C GLY A 22 -2.71 -7.76 -2.12
N VAL A 23 -1.91 -6.81 -1.59
CA VAL A 23 -1.73 -6.57 -0.14
C VAL A 23 -2.61 -5.44 0.41
N ALA A 24 -3.37 -4.80 -0.48
CA ALA A 24 -4.38 -3.81 -0.16
C ALA A 24 -5.54 -3.90 -1.19
N PRO A 25 -6.75 -3.46 -0.83
CA PRO A 25 -7.84 -3.26 -1.78
C PRO A 25 -7.52 -2.08 -2.72
N GLU A 26 -8.40 -1.84 -3.70
CA GLU A 26 -8.26 -0.71 -4.62
C GLU A 26 -8.13 0.62 -3.86
N PRO A 27 -7.16 1.50 -4.22
CA PRO A 27 -6.96 2.75 -3.51
C PRO A 27 -8.18 3.66 -3.55
N LEU A 28 -8.48 4.28 -2.40
CA LEU A 28 -9.52 5.30 -2.32
C LEU A 28 -9.09 6.56 -3.07
N LYS A 29 -10.05 7.24 -3.70
CA LYS A 29 -9.86 8.60 -4.21
C LYS A 29 -10.04 9.59 -3.06
N ARG A 30 -9.32 10.72 -3.12
CA ARG A 30 -9.46 11.81 -2.15
C ARG A 30 -10.92 12.23 -1.93
N SER A 31 -11.70 12.33 -3.01
CA SER A 31 -13.12 12.70 -2.96
C SER A 31 -14.00 11.73 -2.17
N HIS A 32 -13.54 10.49 -1.95
CA HIS A 32 -14.25 9.53 -1.10
C HIS A 32 -14.11 9.85 0.40
N LEU A 33 -13.05 10.56 0.80
CA LEU A 33 -12.81 10.94 2.20
C LEU A 33 -13.08 12.43 2.45
N LEU A 34 -12.81 13.26 1.45
CA LEU A 34 -12.99 14.71 1.48
C LEU A 34 -13.86 15.11 0.28
N PRO A 35 -15.18 14.86 0.33
CA PRO A 35 -16.09 15.28 -0.72
C PRO A 35 -16.14 16.81 -0.78
N GLU A 36 -16.28 17.36 -2.00
CA GLU A 36 -16.38 18.81 -2.21
C GLU A 36 -17.73 19.38 -1.73
N GLU A 37 -18.75 18.52 -1.71
CA GLU A 37 -20.11 18.84 -1.29
C GLU A 37 -20.53 17.96 -0.10
N SER A 38 -21.28 18.51 0.84
CA SER A 38 -21.75 17.82 2.04
C SER A 38 -23.20 17.32 1.91
N ASP A 39 -23.63 16.94 0.71
CA ASP A 39 -24.95 16.32 0.50
C ASP A 39 -25.02 14.97 1.21
N GLU A 40 -26.14 14.71 1.88
CA GLU A 40 -26.36 13.50 2.68
C GLU A 40 -26.18 12.20 1.86
N LYS A 41 -26.57 12.19 0.58
CA LYS A 41 -26.41 11.03 -0.30
C LYS A 41 -24.95 10.80 -0.65
N ILE A 42 -24.17 11.87 -0.84
CA ILE A 42 -22.72 11.79 -1.11
C ILE A 42 -22.02 11.19 0.11
N ILE A 43 -22.31 11.72 1.30
CA ILE A 43 -21.74 11.23 2.56
C ILE A 43 -22.09 9.76 2.79
N GLN A 44 -23.36 9.38 2.59
CA GLN A 44 -23.79 7.99 2.73
C GLN A 44 -23.12 7.06 1.71
N GLY A 45 -22.96 7.52 0.45
CA GLY A 45 -22.25 6.78 -0.58
C GLY A 45 -20.77 6.54 -0.22
N ALA A 46 -20.10 7.58 0.27
CA ALA A 46 -18.72 7.51 0.75
C ALA A 46 -18.58 6.55 1.94
N ALA A 47 -19.49 6.61 2.91
CA ALA A 47 -19.51 5.70 4.05
C ALA A 47 -19.69 4.23 3.64
N ASN A 48 -20.62 3.96 2.71
CA ASN A 48 -20.85 2.61 2.19
C ASN A 48 -19.63 2.08 1.42
N LEU A 49 -18.98 2.93 0.63
CA LEU A 49 -17.74 2.58 -0.05
C LEU A 49 -16.64 2.24 0.96
N LEU A 50 -16.41 3.10 1.96
CA LEU A 50 -15.39 2.91 2.97
C LEU A 50 -15.63 1.62 3.77
N SER A 51 -16.87 1.32 4.15
CA SER A 51 -17.24 0.09 4.84
C SER A 51 -16.89 -1.15 4.02
N ARG A 52 -17.16 -1.14 2.71
CA ARG A 52 -16.80 -2.24 1.81
C ARG A 52 -15.29 -2.39 1.68
N VAL A 53 -14.55 -1.28 1.50
CA VAL A 53 -13.09 -1.32 1.39
C VAL A 53 -12.44 -1.83 2.67
N ILE A 54 -12.98 -1.50 3.85
CA ILE A 54 -12.54 -2.06 5.13
C ILE A 54 -12.80 -3.57 5.18
N HIS A 55 -13.98 -4.02 4.75
CA HIS A 55 -14.31 -5.45 4.68
C HIS A 55 -13.35 -6.20 3.74
N ASP A 56 -13.11 -5.66 2.54
CA ASP A 56 -12.19 -6.23 1.56
C ASP A 56 -10.77 -6.28 2.12
N ALA A 57 -10.33 -5.19 2.76
CA ALA A 57 -9.05 -5.12 3.47
C ALA A 57 -8.92 -6.18 4.54
N LEU A 58 -10.00 -6.67 5.17
CA LEU A 58 -9.96 -7.72 6.19
C LEU A 58 -10.09 -9.14 5.62
N SER A 59 -10.23 -9.29 4.30
CA SER A 59 -10.39 -10.60 3.66
C SER A 59 -9.16 -11.51 3.85
N PRO A 60 -9.34 -12.83 4.08
CA PRO A 60 -8.23 -13.77 4.21
C PRO A 60 -7.24 -13.71 3.05
N LYS A 61 -7.74 -13.50 1.83
CA LYS A 61 -6.95 -13.39 0.61
C LYS A 61 -5.86 -12.30 0.69
N ILE A 62 -6.21 -11.10 1.14
CA ILE A 62 -5.22 -10.00 1.28
C ILE A 62 -4.18 -10.35 2.34
N ARG A 63 -4.58 -11.03 3.42
CA ARG A 63 -3.66 -11.46 4.47
C ARG A 63 -2.69 -12.52 3.96
N GLU A 64 -3.18 -13.49 3.21
CA GLU A 64 -2.37 -14.56 2.63
C GLU A 64 -1.31 -14.01 1.69
N HIS A 65 -1.67 -13.10 0.77
CA HIS A 65 -0.71 -12.42 -0.10
C HIS A 65 0.33 -11.61 0.70
N ALA A 66 -0.11 -10.88 1.73
CA ALA A 66 0.81 -10.11 2.58
C ALA A 66 1.83 -11.03 3.29
N VAL A 67 1.38 -12.20 3.78
CA VAL A 67 2.26 -13.21 4.39
C VAL A 67 3.21 -13.84 3.37
N GLU A 68 2.74 -14.13 2.16
CA GLU A 68 3.57 -14.66 1.09
C GLU A 68 4.69 -13.68 0.73
N ILE A 69 4.35 -12.41 0.50
CA ILE A 69 5.32 -11.37 0.19
C ILE A 69 6.29 -11.15 1.34
N SER A 70 5.81 -11.13 2.59
CA SER A 70 6.71 -10.99 3.75
C SER A 70 7.71 -12.14 3.84
N LYS A 71 7.29 -13.38 3.54
CA LYS A 71 8.19 -14.54 3.51
C LYS A 71 9.25 -14.37 2.43
N ARG A 72 8.88 -13.93 1.23
CA ARG A 72 9.83 -13.68 0.14
C ARG A 72 10.86 -12.62 0.53
N ILE A 73 10.40 -11.46 1.04
CA ILE A 73 11.28 -10.37 1.49
C ILE A 73 12.19 -10.83 2.63
N SER A 74 11.71 -11.66 3.56
CA SER A 74 12.51 -12.14 4.69
C SER A 74 13.70 -13.03 4.31
N LEU A 75 13.70 -13.57 3.09
CA LEU A 75 14.81 -14.38 2.57
C LEU A 75 15.86 -13.52 1.84
N GLU A 76 15.59 -12.23 1.64
CA GLU A 76 16.50 -11.31 0.97
C GLU A 76 17.53 -10.74 1.95
N ASP A 77 18.81 -10.76 1.56
CA ASP A 77 19.87 -10.02 2.26
C ASP A 77 20.08 -8.63 1.61
N GLY A 78 18.98 -7.90 1.45
CA GLY A 78 18.99 -6.64 0.69
C GLY A 78 19.92 -5.58 1.30
N VAL A 79 20.00 -5.52 2.63
CA VAL A 79 20.82 -4.54 3.34
C VAL A 79 22.31 -4.82 3.15
N SER A 80 22.77 -6.06 3.37
CA SER A 80 24.20 -6.36 3.22
C SER A 80 24.64 -6.24 1.76
N ASN A 81 23.79 -6.62 0.80
CA ASN A 81 24.04 -6.39 -0.62
C ASN A 81 24.18 -4.90 -0.94
N ALA A 82 23.28 -4.05 -0.45
CA ALA A 82 23.39 -2.61 -0.64
C ALA A 82 24.68 -2.03 -0.04
N VAL A 83 25.05 -2.44 1.17
CA VAL A 83 26.30 -2.01 1.83
C VAL A 83 27.52 -2.45 1.01
N LYS A 84 27.54 -3.69 0.52
CA LYS A 84 28.61 -4.20 -0.34
C LYS A 84 28.79 -3.31 -1.57
N TYR A 85 27.71 -3.02 -2.31
CA TYR A 85 27.78 -2.17 -3.50
C TYR A 85 28.27 -0.75 -3.18
N ILE A 86 27.77 -0.15 -2.10
CA ILE A 86 28.22 1.19 -1.68
C ILE A 86 29.72 1.18 -1.36
N LYS A 87 30.23 0.15 -0.67
CA LYS A 87 31.66 0.03 -0.35
C LYS A 87 32.54 -0.09 -1.60
N GLU A 88 32.07 -0.85 -2.59
CA GLU A 88 32.74 -0.99 -3.89
C GLU A 88 32.82 0.36 -4.62
N GLU A 89 31.73 1.14 -4.65
CA GLU A 89 31.68 2.46 -5.32
C GLU A 89 32.56 3.52 -4.63
N ILE A 90 32.64 3.51 -3.29
CA ILE A 90 33.44 4.50 -2.55
C ILE A 90 34.92 4.08 -2.39
N GLY A 91 35.34 2.94 -2.95
CA GLY A 91 36.72 2.45 -2.86
C GLY A 91 37.16 2.00 -1.47
N CYS A 92 36.22 1.71 -0.58
CA CYS A 92 36.50 1.11 0.73
C CYS A 92 36.51 -0.42 0.60
N SER A 93 37.55 -0.96 -0.02
CA SER A 93 37.86 -2.40 0.02
C SER A 93 38.36 -2.73 1.43
N SER A 94 37.66 -3.59 2.16
CA SER A 94 38.20 -4.25 3.37
C SER A 94 38.89 -5.54 2.99
#